data_AF-A0A530Y1M9-F1
#
_entry.id   AF-A0A530Y1M9-F1
#
_cell.length_a   1.000
_cell.length_b   1.000
_cell.length_c   1.000
_cell.angle_alpha   90.00
_cell.angle_beta   90.00
_cell.angle_gamma   90.00
#
_symmetry.space_group_name_H-M   'P 1'
#
loop_
_entity.id
_entity.type
_entity.pdbx_description
1 polymer ?
#
loop_
_entity_poly.entity_id
_entity_poly.type
_entity_poly.pdbx_seq_one_letter_code
_entity_poly.pdbx_strand_id
1 'polypeptide(L)'
;GRSDIVLLCEHASNHIPAEYAKLGLDISHLQRHIAWDIGAAEVTRRLSVLLDAPAFLGGYSRLLIDLNRPLGTSGSIPALSEDTDIPGNIGLDPSERARRAEIMFAPFHDRVAAHLDRRAKDGRPTRIATIHSFTPVFLGVP
;
A
#
# COMPACT_ATOMS: atom_id res chain seq x y z
N GLY A 1 5.27 12.53 15.17
CA GLY A 1 5.14 12.58 16.62
C GLY A 1 6.41 12.14 17.32
N ARG A 2 6.39 12.11 18.66
CA ARG A 2 7.54 11.83 19.51
C ARG A 2 7.72 10.35 19.88
N SER A 3 6.68 9.52 19.69
CA SER A 3 6.71 8.10 20.04
C SER A 3 7.86 7.32 19.40
N ASP A 4 8.21 6.22 20.05
CA ASP A 4 9.10 5.17 19.51
C ASP A 4 8.43 4.36 18.41
N ILE A 5 7.09 4.38 18.33
CA ILE A 5 6.32 3.66 17.33
C ILE A 5 6.31 4.46 16.02
N VAL A 6 6.60 3.79 14.91
CA VAL A 6 6.39 4.30 13.54
C VAL A 6 5.33 3.44 12.88
N LEU A 7 4.24 4.06 12.46
CA LEU A 7 3.11 3.38 11.83
C LEU A 7 3.27 3.37 10.32
N LEU A 8 3.08 2.22 9.69
CA LEU A 8 3.03 2.06 8.23
C LEU A 8 1.66 1.51 7.85
N CYS A 9 1.08 2.02 6.76
CA CYS A 9 -0.14 1.47 6.18
C CYS A 9 -0.01 1.52 4.66
N GLU A 10 0.54 0.46 4.09
CA GLU A 10 0.87 0.29 2.68
C GLU A 10 -0.38 0.34 1.79
N HIS A 11 -1.46 -0.31 2.23
CA HIS A 11 -2.72 -0.42 1.48
C HIS A 11 -3.77 0.61 1.93
N ALA A 12 -3.34 1.82 2.27
CA ALA A 12 -4.20 2.85 2.83
C ALA A 12 -5.20 3.48 1.84
N SER A 13 -4.99 3.34 0.53
CA SER A 13 -5.70 4.13 -0.49
C SER A 13 -6.25 3.26 -1.60
N ASN A 14 -7.43 3.61 -2.10
CA ASN A 14 -8.00 3.08 -3.34
C ASN A 14 -7.61 3.88 -4.59
N HIS A 15 -6.76 4.88 -4.45
CA HIS A 15 -6.59 5.83 -5.54
C HIS A 15 -5.91 5.16 -6.75
N ILE A 16 -6.62 5.19 -7.88
CA ILE A 16 -6.10 4.79 -9.19
C ILE A 16 -6.17 6.03 -10.09
N PRO A 17 -5.02 6.55 -10.58
CA PRO A 17 -5.03 7.71 -11.47
C PRO A 17 -5.81 7.44 -12.76
N ALA A 18 -6.44 8.48 -13.32
CA ALA A 18 -7.35 8.33 -14.46
C ALA A 18 -6.69 7.71 -15.70
N GLU A 19 -5.39 7.96 -15.90
CA GLU A 19 -4.57 7.36 -16.97
C GLU A 19 -4.53 5.83 -16.96
N TYR A 20 -4.79 5.21 -15.80
CA TYR A 20 -4.86 3.75 -15.68
C TYR A 20 -6.22 3.17 -16.02
N ALA A 21 -7.22 4.00 -16.34
CA ALA A 21 -8.56 3.57 -16.76
C ALA A 21 -9.15 2.46 -15.86
N LYS A 22 -9.02 2.63 -14.52
CA LYS A 22 -9.47 1.66 -13.51
C LYS A 22 -8.87 0.26 -13.64
N LEU A 23 -7.74 0.12 -14.33
CA LEU A 23 -7.12 -1.16 -14.69
C LEU A 23 -8.04 -2.10 -15.47
N GLY A 24 -9.03 -1.55 -16.18
CA GLY A 24 -10.05 -2.34 -16.88
C GLY A 24 -11.07 -3.01 -15.95
N LEU A 25 -11.15 -2.59 -14.68
CA LEU A 25 -12.08 -3.14 -13.70
C LEU A 25 -13.40 -2.37 -13.64
N ASP A 26 -14.45 -3.11 -13.33
CA ASP A 26 -15.71 -2.54 -12.86
C ASP A 26 -15.54 -1.91 -11.47
N ILE A 27 -16.37 -0.89 -11.20
CA ILE A 27 -16.32 -0.13 -9.95
C ILE A 27 -16.59 -1.03 -8.73
N SER A 28 -17.40 -2.08 -8.89
CA SER A 28 -17.68 -3.07 -7.84
C SER A 28 -16.41 -3.77 -7.35
N HIS A 29 -15.51 -4.16 -8.25
CA HIS A 29 -14.22 -4.75 -7.88
C HIS A 29 -13.31 -3.75 -7.18
N LEU A 30 -13.34 -2.49 -7.63
CA LEU A 30 -12.60 -1.42 -6.97
C LEU A 30 -13.12 -1.05 -5.59
N GLN A 31 -14.30 -1.51 -5.17
CA GLN A 31 -14.83 -1.32 -3.81
C GLN A 31 -14.57 -2.50 -2.88
N ARG A 32 -13.94 -3.57 -3.38
CA ARG A 32 -13.54 -4.74 -2.59
C ARG A 32 -12.16 -4.53 -1.97
N HIS A 33 -11.87 -5.35 -0.96
CA HIS A 33 -10.59 -5.37 -0.25
C HIS A 33 -9.37 -5.70 -1.14
N ILE A 34 -9.58 -6.22 -2.35
CA ILE A 34 -8.51 -6.42 -3.34
C ILE A 34 -7.83 -5.10 -3.73
N ALA A 35 -8.56 -3.99 -3.67
CA ALA A 35 -8.07 -2.69 -4.13
C ALA A 35 -7.34 -1.90 -3.03
N TRP A 36 -7.74 -2.08 -1.77
CA TRP A 36 -7.07 -1.53 -0.58
C TRP A 36 -7.57 -2.18 0.72
N ASP A 37 -6.90 -1.90 1.84
CA ASP A 37 -7.30 -2.38 3.15
C ASP A 37 -8.37 -1.45 3.76
N ILE A 38 -9.64 -1.87 3.64
CA ILE A 38 -10.81 -1.07 4.02
C ILE A 38 -10.77 -0.68 5.51
N GLY A 39 -10.67 0.63 5.77
CA GLY A 39 -10.65 1.21 7.11
C GLY A 39 -9.26 1.31 7.75
N ALA A 40 -8.23 0.65 7.20
CA ALA A 40 -6.88 0.65 7.78
C ALA A 40 -6.27 2.05 7.87
N ALA A 41 -6.51 2.91 6.88
CA ALA A 41 -6.03 4.30 6.90
C ALA A 41 -6.62 5.12 8.06
N GLU A 42 -7.92 4.99 8.32
CA GLU A 42 -8.61 5.71 9.38
C GLU A 42 -8.12 5.26 10.76
N VAL A 43 -7.98 3.94 10.95
CA VAL A 43 -7.38 3.37 12.17
C VAL A 43 -5.95 3.90 12.36
N THR A 44 -5.15 3.90 11.30
CA THR A 44 -3.75 4.38 11.34
C THR A 44 -3.67 5.86 11.74
N ARG A 45 -4.55 6.71 11.19
CA ARG A 45 -4.59 8.14 11.54
C ARG A 45 -4.99 8.35 13.00
N ARG A 46 -5.97 7.60 13.51
CA ARG A 46 -6.38 7.66 14.93
C ARG A 46 -5.26 7.19 15.85
N LEU A 47 -4.60 6.07 15.53
CA LEU A 47 -3.44 5.58 16.28
C LEU A 47 -2.29 6.59 16.27
N SER A 48 -2.04 7.25 15.14
CA SER A 48 -1.01 8.29 15.02
C SER A 48 -1.24 9.43 16.01
N VAL A 49 -2.49 9.89 16.14
CA VAL A 49 -2.87 10.93 17.12
C VAL A 49 -2.74 10.41 18.55
N LEU A 50 -3.34 9.25 18.87
CA LEU A 50 -3.36 8.71 20.23
C LEU A 50 -1.98 8.38 20.78
N LEU A 51 -1.10 7.88 19.91
CA LEU A 51 0.25 7.47 20.29
C LEU A 51 1.28 8.59 20.13
N ASP A 52 0.93 9.75 19.54
CA ASP A 52 1.89 10.74 19.05
C ASP A 52 2.97 10.05 18.16
N ALA A 53 2.52 9.17 17.25
CA ALA A 53 3.38 8.36 16.39
C ALA A 53 3.41 8.93 14.97
N PRO A 54 4.57 9.08 14.31
CA PRO A 54 4.61 9.31 12.87
C PRO A 54 3.92 8.15 12.12
N ALA A 55 3.19 8.48 11.06
CA ALA A 55 2.49 7.52 10.21
C ALA A 55 2.76 7.76 8.73
N PHE A 56 3.04 6.69 7.99
CA PHE A 56 3.22 6.68 6.54
C PHE A 56 2.11 5.87 5.90
N LEU A 57 1.36 6.49 4.99
CA LEU A 57 0.21 5.88 4.34
C LEU A 57 0.46 5.83 2.83
N GLY A 58 0.21 4.67 2.24
CA GLY A 58 0.26 4.47 0.79
C GLY A 58 -0.74 5.40 0.07
N GLY A 59 -0.29 6.00 -1.03
CA GLY A 59 -1.09 6.97 -1.79
C GLY A 59 -1.99 6.34 -2.84
N TYR A 60 -1.67 5.13 -3.29
CA TYR A 60 -2.28 4.46 -4.45
C TYR A 60 -2.86 3.10 -4.07
N SER A 61 -3.77 2.60 -4.90
CA SER A 61 -4.27 1.22 -4.79
C SER A 61 -3.14 0.21 -4.94
N ARG A 62 -3.17 -0.84 -4.10
CA ARG A 62 -2.22 -1.97 -4.17
C ARG A 62 -2.30 -2.74 -5.49
N LEU A 63 -3.37 -2.57 -6.27
CA LEU A 63 -3.50 -3.16 -7.60
C LEU A 63 -2.58 -2.51 -8.64
N LEU A 64 -2.16 -1.26 -8.44
CA LEU A 64 -1.19 -0.60 -9.30
C LEU A 64 0.21 -1.14 -9.04
N ILE A 65 0.60 -1.12 -7.77
CA ILE A 65 1.81 -1.73 -7.25
C ILE A 65 1.68 -1.92 -5.74
N ASP A 66 1.94 -3.12 -5.24
CA ASP A 66 1.83 -3.46 -3.83
C ASP A 66 3.12 -3.02 -3.11
N LEU A 67 2.99 -2.05 -2.21
CA LEU A 67 4.11 -1.48 -1.46
C LEU A 67 4.70 -2.47 -0.42
N ASN A 68 3.98 -3.56 -0.11
CA ASN A 68 4.38 -4.61 0.81
C ASN A 68 4.81 -5.90 0.06
N ARG A 69 5.28 -5.76 -1.18
CA ARG A 69 5.83 -6.85 -1.98
C ARG A 69 7.16 -6.46 -2.62
N PRO A 70 8.16 -7.37 -2.66
CA PRO A 70 9.39 -7.10 -3.40
C PRO A 70 9.10 -6.86 -4.88
N LEU A 71 9.75 -5.85 -5.46
CA LEU A 71 9.65 -5.54 -6.88
C LEU A 71 9.97 -6.76 -7.76
N GLY A 72 9.26 -6.92 -8.87
CA GLY A 72 9.46 -8.00 -9.83
C GLY A 72 8.80 -9.33 -9.44
N THR A 73 8.29 -9.48 -8.22
CA THR A 73 7.48 -10.64 -7.84
C THR A 73 6.08 -10.58 -8.47
N SER A 74 5.43 -11.73 -8.64
CA SER A 74 4.05 -11.80 -9.16
C SER A 74 3.05 -11.02 -8.30
N GLY A 75 3.32 -10.88 -7.00
CA GLY A 75 2.50 -10.09 -6.09
C GLY A 75 2.76 -8.59 -6.14
N SER A 76 3.87 -8.13 -6.74
CA SER A 76 4.21 -6.71 -6.81
C SER A 76 3.25 -5.92 -7.69
N ILE A 77 2.90 -6.46 -8.86
CA ILE A 77 1.88 -5.92 -9.75
C ILE A 77 0.98 -7.09 -10.16
N PRO A 78 -0.13 -7.35 -9.44
CA PRO A 78 -0.87 -8.59 -9.57
C PRO A 78 -1.71 -8.61 -10.85
N ALA A 79 -1.55 -9.64 -11.67
CA ALA A 79 -2.42 -9.92 -12.81
C ALA A 79 -3.79 -10.50 -12.40
N LEU A 80 -3.86 -11.09 -11.21
CA LEU A 80 -5.04 -11.72 -10.61
C LEU A 80 -5.04 -11.36 -9.12
N SER A 81 -6.19 -10.98 -8.58
CA SER A 81 -6.42 -10.81 -7.15
C SER A 81 -7.67 -11.57 -6.74
N GLU A 82 -7.52 -12.56 -5.85
CA GLU A 82 -8.56 -13.55 -5.56
C GLU A 82 -9.07 -14.24 -6.84
N ASP A 83 -10.34 -14.03 -7.16
CA ASP A 83 -11.07 -14.52 -8.33
C ASP A 83 -11.20 -13.47 -9.44
N THR A 84 -10.53 -12.32 -9.28
CA THR A 84 -10.70 -11.14 -10.13
C THR A 84 -9.44 -10.91 -10.96
N ASP A 85 -9.53 -11.13 -12.27
CA ASP A 85 -8.50 -10.74 -13.22
C ASP A 85 -8.33 -9.21 -13.20
N ILE A 86 -7.08 -8.75 -13.37
CA ILE A 86 -6.74 -7.33 -13.42
C ILE A 86 -6.23 -7.02 -14.84
N PRO A 87 -7.12 -6.72 -15.81
CA PRO A 87 -6.75 -6.57 -17.22
C PRO A 87 -5.62 -5.56 -17.46
N GLY A 88 -5.63 -4.43 -16.73
CA GLY A 88 -4.62 -3.38 -16.81
C GLY A 88 -3.23 -3.77 -16.29
N ASN A 89 -3.06 -5.00 -15.78
CA ASN A 89 -1.80 -5.56 -15.34
C ASN A 89 -1.28 -6.71 -16.22
N ILE A 90 -2.06 -7.13 -17.22
CA ILE A 90 -1.66 -8.19 -18.16
C ILE A 90 -0.69 -7.63 -19.19
N GLY A 91 0.40 -8.36 -19.44
CA GLY A 91 1.35 -8.04 -20.51
C GLY A 91 2.07 -6.70 -20.35
N LEU A 92 2.17 -6.17 -19.12
CA LEU A 92 2.86 -4.90 -18.86
C LEU A 92 4.31 -4.91 -19.35
N ASP A 93 4.64 -3.92 -20.18
CA ASP A 93 6.00 -3.58 -20.58
C ASP A 93 6.87 -3.32 -19.33
N PRO A 94 8.12 -3.81 -19.30
CA PRO A 94 9.15 -3.37 -18.35
C PRO A 94 9.17 -1.87 -18.07
N SER A 95 8.95 -1.01 -19.06
CA SER A 95 8.94 0.45 -18.91
C SER A 95 7.82 0.95 -17.97
N GLU A 96 6.61 0.40 -18.08
CA GLU A 96 5.49 0.75 -17.21
C GLU A 96 5.68 0.20 -15.79
N ARG A 97 6.28 -0.99 -15.66
CA ARG A 97 6.66 -1.54 -14.35
C ARG A 97 7.67 -0.64 -13.64
N ALA A 98 8.68 -0.18 -14.37
CA ALA A 98 9.68 0.76 -13.86
C ALA A 98 9.05 2.10 -13.48
N ARG A 99 8.13 2.63 -14.31
CA ARG A 99 7.40 3.86 -14.02
C ARG A 99 6.62 3.75 -12.71
N ARG A 100 5.80 2.71 -12.53
CA ARG A 100 5.06 2.50 -11.27
C ARG A 100 5.98 2.39 -10.06
N ALA A 101 7.11 1.69 -10.21
CA ALA A 101 8.11 1.61 -9.14
C ALA A 101 8.68 3.00 -8.78
N GLU A 102 9.01 3.82 -9.78
CA GLU A 102 9.56 5.16 -9.58
C GLU A 102 8.56 6.14 -8.95
N ILE A 103 7.30 6.14 -9.39
CA ILE A 103 6.32 7.17 -8.97
C ILE A 103 5.46 6.75 -7.77
N MET A 104 5.39 5.46 -7.45
CA MET A 104 4.52 4.95 -6.37
C MET A 104 5.29 4.17 -5.30
N PHE A 105 6.23 3.30 -5.68
CA PHE A 105 6.95 2.44 -4.73
C PHE A 105 8.10 3.17 -4.04
N ALA A 106 9.06 3.68 -4.82
CA ALA A 106 10.25 4.35 -4.32
C ALA A 106 9.90 5.54 -3.40
N PRO A 107 8.97 6.45 -3.74
CA PRO A 107 8.70 7.61 -2.89
C PRO A 107 8.13 7.25 -1.50
N PHE A 108 7.40 6.13 -1.40
CA PHE A 108 6.94 5.64 -0.10
C PHE A 108 8.11 5.10 0.72
N HIS A 109 8.87 4.16 0.15
CA HIS A 109 9.98 3.48 0.81
C HIS A 109 11.11 4.44 1.16
N ASP A 110 11.46 5.38 0.28
CA ASP A 110 12.49 6.39 0.51
C ASP A 110 12.11 7.32 1.66
N ARG A 111 10.83 7.71 1.77
CA ARG A 111 10.36 8.56 2.88
C ARG A 111 10.37 7.81 4.21
N VAL A 112 10.03 6.52 4.21
CA VAL A 112 10.12 5.67 5.39
C VAL A 112 11.59 5.49 5.79
N ALA A 113 12.46 5.09 4.87
CA ALA A 113 13.89 4.92 5.10
C ALA A 113 14.55 6.20 5.63
N ALA A 114 14.34 7.34 4.97
CA ALA A 114 14.89 8.63 5.41
C ALA A 114 14.36 9.08 6.79
N HIS A 115 13.19 8.61 7.21
CA HIS A 115 12.70 8.84 8.57
C HIS A 115 13.40 7.95 9.58
N LEU A 116 13.51 6.64 9.29
CA LEU A 116 14.15 5.66 10.15
C LEU A 116 15.65 5.95 10.32
N ASP A 117 16.37 6.27 9.24
CA ASP A 117 17.79 6.62 9.26
C ASP A 117 18.07 7.83 10.15
N ARG A 118 17.22 8.85 10.09
CA ARG A 118 17.33 10.03 10.95
C ARG A 118 17.11 9.67 12.42
N ARG A 119 16.11 8.84 12.73
CA ARG A 119 15.89 8.37 14.11
C ARG A 119 17.08 7.57 14.62
N ALA A 120 17.66 6.71 13.79
CA ALA A 120 18.85 5.95 14.13
C ALA A 120 20.06 6.84 14.41
N LYS A 121 20.29 7.86 13.56
CA LYS A 121 21.34 8.88 13.76
C LYS A 121 21.15 9.67 15.06
N ASP A 122 19.90 9.96 15.42
CA ASP A 122 19.55 10.67 16.66
C ASP A 122 19.56 9.75 17.90
N GLY A 123 19.92 8.47 17.77
CA GLY A 123 19.91 7.50 18.88
C GLY A 123 18.51 7.17 19.42
N ARG A 124 17.45 7.42 18.64
CA ARG A 124 16.06 7.23 19.08
C ARG A 124 15.62 5.77 18.89
N PRO A 125 15.11 5.10 19.93
CA PRO A 125 14.49 3.80 19.78
C PRO A 125 13.36 3.84 18.75
N THR A 126 13.23 2.78 17.96
CA THR A 126 12.23 2.69 16.90
C THR A 126 11.61 1.30 16.86
N ARG A 127 10.28 1.25 16.89
CA ARG A 127 9.46 0.04 16.70
C ARG A 127 8.51 0.29 15.54
N ILE A 128 8.55 -0.57 14.54
CA ILE A 128 7.69 -0.44 13.36
C ILE A 128 6.43 -1.26 13.60
N ALA A 129 5.27 -0.68 13.31
CA ALA A 129 3.99 -1.39 13.30
C ALA A 129 3.26 -1.11 11.98
N THR A 130 2.98 -2.17 11.23
CA THR A 130 2.20 -2.11 9.98
C THR A 130 0.72 -2.34 10.31
N ILE A 131 -0.15 -1.51 9.75
CA ILE A 131 -1.60 -1.55 9.99
C ILE A 131 -2.29 -2.02 8.72
N HIS A 132 -2.98 -3.14 8.84
CA HIS A 132 -3.73 -3.80 7.77
C HIS A 132 -5.12 -4.19 8.25
N SER A 133 -6.02 -4.43 7.30
CA SER A 133 -7.34 -5.03 7.54
C SER A 133 -7.57 -6.14 6.53
N PHE A 134 -8.41 -7.11 6.88
CA PHE A 134 -8.78 -8.21 5.99
C PHE A 134 -10.30 -8.30 5.85
N THR A 135 -10.75 -8.90 4.76
CA THR A 135 -12.16 -9.21 4.55
C THR A 135 -12.62 -10.29 5.54
N PRO A 136 -13.82 -10.18 6.13
CA PRO A 136 -14.36 -11.23 7.00
C PRO A 136 -14.79 -12.49 6.23
N VAL A 137 -14.75 -12.46 4.89
CA VAL A 137 -15.05 -13.61 4.04
C VAL A 137 -14.06 -13.62 2.88
N PHE A 138 -13.27 -14.68 2.75
CA PHE A 138 -12.27 -14.89 1.71
C PHE A 138 -12.69 -16.07 0.83
N LEU A 139 -12.90 -15.86 -0.48
CA LEU A 139 -13.38 -16.88 -1.42
C LEU A 139 -14.65 -17.63 -0.93
N GLY A 140 -15.55 -16.93 -0.24
CA GLY A 140 -16.78 -17.51 0.32
C GLY A 140 -16.61 -18.23 1.67
N VAL A 141 -15.41 -18.22 2.24
CA VAL A 141 -15.10 -18.82 3.55
C VAL A 141 -14.90 -17.72 4.60
N PRO A 142 -15.64 -17.71 5.72
CA PRO A 142 -15.44 -16.78 6.83
C PRO A 142 -14.08 -16.95 7.55
#